data_AF-A0AA39YZI2-F1
#
_entry.id   AF-A0AA39YZI2-F1
#
_cell.length_a   1.000
_cell.length_b   1.000
_cell.length_c   1.000
_cell.angle_alpha   90.00
_cell.angle_beta   90.00
_cell.angle_gamma   90.00
#
_symmetry.space_group_name_H-M   'P 1'
#
loop_
_entity.id
_entity.type
_entity.pdbx_description
1 polymer ?
#
loop_
_entity_poly.entity_id
_entity_poly.type
_entity_poly.pdbx_seq_one_letter_code
_entity_poly.pdbx_strand_id
1 'polypeptide(L)'
;MARRSSTLLLAFLLLAGLYFFAGSPGRTLLHRRAFKTCVLDPELARRAENAKVPTITKKQTLRHLFGLPSLLDNSNHCYNATTRLAPYGFDPTNVYNDENSFWLGRDWSKEQRECAARNGLLPGRATEPRKRFHLPDHESQRYLTVQSPDKDQRKRTARTAVVMRTSENFNWAGDVTAYIRSLIIELSLESGGVYELFILIQVKDLKQHIFMDPKAYDRVLQKHVPEEFRGMAYLWNENLLKAWYPEVPDHSYIHQAYQALQLFANNIAPDFDFFWQFEMDWRATTPHLKAFERMASWAKKQPRHYLTNMNSAWYLPSLQGSWRDLWMLMNETLWNNKHAEEFHEHGEKWGVGEEADLITLAPIVDVRTTNFWLFRGMVHNDPLQIKKKKLPHFAAPVAMTRTSKHLLTTVHTLQQQYGFWMASEATMETMAYHHGYKAVHVQHPVFFNGTEDDQMIDWLFNSGGPENLGGGPDSQYNWEGAAHKVLEKLTWWWPREGYDHYPQHVWSDFLKKGTCLPPGMFHPFKWEKFKSPK
;
A
#
# COMPACT_ATOMS: atom_id res chain seq x y z
N MET A 1 61.69 -32.25 -27.69
CA MET A 1 60.97 -30.97 -27.75
C MET A 1 59.59 -31.20 -27.15
N ALA A 2 59.41 -30.96 -25.85
CA ALA A 2 58.90 -29.71 -25.28
C ALA A 2 57.39 -29.59 -25.46
N ARG A 3 56.60 -30.01 -24.46
CA ARG A 3 56.04 -29.16 -23.37
C ARG A 3 55.15 -28.04 -23.89
N ARG A 4 53.82 -28.20 -23.70
CA ARG A 4 52.88 -27.17 -23.20
C ARG A 4 51.45 -27.75 -23.13
N SER A 5 51.26 -28.67 -22.18
CA SER A 5 49.97 -28.90 -21.53
C SER A 5 50.12 -28.30 -20.13
N SER A 6 49.10 -27.56 -19.63
CA SER A 6 48.76 -27.34 -18.20
C SER A 6 48.25 -25.92 -17.85
N THR A 7 48.47 -24.87 -18.64
CA THR A 7 48.19 -23.49 -18.17
C THR A 7 46.83 -22.91 -18.55
N LEU A 8 46.09 -23.50 -19.50
CA LEU A 8 44.79 -22.97 -19.94
C LEU A 8 43.57 -23.62 -19.25
N LEU A 9 43.69 -24.84 -18.74
CA LEU A 9 42.60 -25.50 -18.00
C LEU A 9 42.50 -25.02 -16.54
N LEU A 10 43.60 -24.60 -15.91
CA LEU A 10 43.56 -24.05 -14.55
C LEU A 10 42.98 -22.63 -14.48
N ALA A 11 43.07 -21.84 -15.56
CA ALA A 11 42.50 -20.49 -15.59
C ALA A 11 40.95 -20.51 -15.67
N PHE A 12 40.37 -21.52 -16.36
CA PHE A 12 38.92 -21.67 -16.42
C PHE A 12 38.32 -22.27 -15.15
N LEU A 13 39.04 -23.15 -14.46
CA LEU A 13 38.57 -23.73 -13.19
C LEU A 13 38.72 -22.78 -11.98
N LEU A 14 39.67 -21.84 -12.01
CA LEU A 14 39.78 -20.80 -10.97
C LEU A 14 38.78 -19.65 -11.16
N LEU A 15 38.31 -19.37 -12.39
CA LEU A 15 37.21 -18.42 -12.65
C LEU A 15 35.83 -19.03 -12.38
N ALA A 16 35.66 -20.34 -12.54
CA ALA A 16 34.41 -21.04 -12.18
C ALA A 16 34.30 -21.29 -10.66
N GLY A 17 35.42 -21.41 -9.94
CA GLY A 17 35.46 -21.61 -8.48
C GLY A 17 35.18 -20.36 -7.64
N LEU A 18 35.21 -19.16 -8.25
CA LEU A 18 34.90 -17.89 -7.58
C LEU A 18 33.47 -17.39 -7.83
N TYR A 19 32.69 -18.08 -8.67
CA TYR A 19 31.27 -17.76 -8.92
C TYR A 19 30.27 -18.63 -8.14
N PHE A 20 30.74 -19.59 -7.34
CA PHE A 20 29.88 -20.52 -6.58
C PHE A 20 29.82 -20.30 -5.06
N PHE A 21 30.33 -19.17 -4.57
CA PHE A 21 30.10 -18.73 -3.18
C PHE A 21 29.57 -17.29 -3.10
N ALA A 22 28.36 -17.09 -3.62
CA ALA A 22 27.48 -15.98 -3.29
C ALA A 22 26.03 -16.45 -3.51
N GLY A 23 25.08 -16.32 -2.60
CA GLY A 23 25.13 -15.87 -1.23
C GLY A 23 24.04 -16.58 -0.42
N SER A 24 24.26 -16.63 0.88
CA SER A 24 23.21 -16.99 1.83
C SER A 24 22.02 -16.02 1.68
N PRO A 25 20.76 -16.49 1.66
CA PRO A 25 19.59 -15.62 1.58
C PRO A 25 19.36 -14.99 2.96
N GLY A 26 20.17 -13.99 3.29
CA GLY A 26 20.15 -13.38 4.62
C GLY A 26 20.70 -11.96 4.72
N ARG A 27 21.09 -11.32 3.61
CA ARG A 27 21.45 -9.89 3.62
C ARG A 27 20.26 -9.07 3.14
N THR A 28 19.60 -8.47 4.12
CA THR A 28 18.58 -7.43 3.98
C THR A 28 19.02 -6.34 3.00
N LEU A 29 18.06 -5.92 2.17
CA LEU A 29 18.14 -4.85 1.19
C LEU A 29 18.31 -3.49 1.89
N LEU A 30 19.50 -3.20 2.40
CA LEU A 30 19.94 -1.86 2.75
C LEU A 30 21.38 -1.66 2.24
N HIS A 31 21.52 -1.28 0.98
CA HIS A 31 22.67 -0.44 0.61
C HIS A 31 22.37 0.99 1.05
N ARG A 32 22.39 1.24 2.36
CA ARG A 32 22.28 2.56 3.00
C ARG A 32 22.67 2.40 4.48
N ARG A 33 23.47 3.34 4.97
CA ARG A 33 23.85 3.62 6.37
C ARG A 33 23.17 2.71 7.41
N ALA A 34 23.94 1.92 8.17
CA ALA A 34 23.40 1.16 9.31
C ALA A 34 22.75 2.14 10.30
N PHE A 35 21.43 2.02 10.49
CA PHE A 35 20.71 2.81 11.48
C PHE A 35 21.03 2.32 12.88
N LYS A 36 21.00 3.25 13.85
CA LYS A 36 21.08 2.92 15.26
C LYS A 36 19.78 2.23 15.67
N THR A 37 19.90 1.18 16.47
CA THR A 37 18.76 0.50 17.07
C THR A 37 17.89 1.50 17.84
N CYS A 38 16.59 1.46 17.59
CA CYS A 38 15.64 2.29 18.31
C CYS A 38 15.39 1.73 19.71
N VAL A 39 14.95 2.59 20.63
CA VAL A 39 14.71 2.17 22.02
C VAL A 39 13.46 1.31 22.03
N LEU A 40 13.63 0.04 22.36
CA LEU A 40 12.57 -0.93 22.57
C LEU A 40 12.95 -1.75 23.80
N ASP A 41 11.95 -2.13 24.60
CA ASP A 41 12.16 -3.03 25.72
C ASP A 41 12.82 -4.33 25.21
N PRO A 42 13.91 -4.83 25.84
CA PRO A 42 14.63 -6.00 25.33
C PRO A 42 13.77 -7.26 25.20
N GLU A 43 12.83 -7.47 26.12
CA GLU A 43 11.92 -8.61 26.05
C GLU A 43 10.91 -8.41 24.92
N LEU A 44 10.35 -7.21 24.77
CA LEU A 44 9.49 -6.89 23.63
C LEU A 44 10.21 -7.03 22.29
N ALA A 45 11.46 -6.60 22.19
CA ALA A 45 12.28 -6.76 20.99
C ALA A 45 12.48 -8.24 20.65
N ARG A 46 12.80 -9.08 21.65
CA ARG A 46 12.92 -10.53 21.48
C ARG A 46 11.60 -11.17 21.04
N ARG A 47 10.47 -10.76 21.64
CA ARG A 47 9.13 -11.23 21.26
C ARG A 47 8.80 -10.84 19.81
N ALA A 48 9.10 -9.61 19.39
CA ALA A 48 8.89 -9.14 18.03
C ALA A 48 9.74 -9.93 17.00
N GLU A 49 11.00 -10.24 17.32
CA GLU A 49 11.82 -11.12 16.47
C GLU A 49 11.20 -12.51 16.29
N ASN A 50 10.72 -13.11 17.38
CA ASN A 50 10.04 -14.41 17.32
C ASN A 50 8.73 -14.34 16.51
N ALA A 51 8.03 -13.21 16.54
CA ALA A 51 6.78 -13.00 15.79
C ALA A 51 6.95 -13.13 14.27
N LYS A 52 8.18 -12.90 13.79
CA LYS A 52 8.53 -12.89 12.37
C LYS A 52 9.00 -14.25 11.86
N VAL A 53 9.23 -15.21 12.75
CA VAL A 53 9.69 -16.56 12.40
C VAL A 53 8.52 -17.34 11.78
N PRO A 54 8.63 -17.74 10.50
CA PRO A 54 7.57 -18.47 9.83
C PRO A 54 7.62 -19.97 10.18
N THR A 55 6.48 -20.64 10.08
CA THR A 55 6.42 -22.10 9.97
C THR A 55 6.65 -22.49 8.52
N ILE A 56 7.48 -23.51 8.27
CA ILE A 56 7.73 -24.03 6.92
C ILE A 56 6.76 -25.18 6.64
N THR A 57 5.95 -25.04 5.59
CA THR A 57 5.00 -26.06 5.12
C THR A 57 4.96 -26.11 3.59
N LYS A 58 4.83 -27.32 3.04
CA LYS A 58 4.54 -27.52 1.61
C LYS A 58 3.03 -27.64 1.32
N LYS A 59 2.22 -27.73 2.36
CA LYS A 59 0.75 -27.85 2.26
C LYS A 59 0.14 -26.52 2.70
N GLN A 60 -0.05 -25.62 1.74
CA GLN A 60 -0.72 -24.36 2.00
C GLN A 60 -2.21 -24.56 2.21
N THR A 61 -2.78 -23.76 3.11
CA THR A 61 -4.20 -23.84 3.50
C THR A 61 -5.14 -23.15 2.50
N LEU A 62 -4.60 -22.25 1.68
CA LEU A 62 -5.36 -21.49 0.69
C LEU A 62 -4.84 -21.76 -0.73
N ARG A 63 -5.75 -21.82 -1.70
CA ARG A 63 -5.43 -21.91 -3.13
C ARG A 63 -4.91 -20.55 -3.61
N HIS A 64 -3.62 -20.47 -3.94
CA HIS A 64 -3.05 -19.31 -4.63
C HIS A 64 -3.63 -19.24 -6.04
N LEU A 65 -4.10 -18.06 -6.45
CA LEU A 65 -4.66 -17.82 -7.78
C LEU A 65 -3.87 -16.77 -8.55
N PHE A 66 -3.84 -15.54 -8.05
CA PHE A 66 -3.18 -14.42 -8.73
C PHE A 66 -1.89 -13.98 -8.04
N GLY A 67 -1.04 -13.32 -8.82
CA GLY A 67 0.16 -12.66 -8.34
C GLY A 67 1.36 -13.60 -8.20
N LEU A 68 2.43 -13.06 -7.62
CA LEU A 68 3.68 -13.77 -7.42
C LEU A 68 3.66 -14.44 -6.04
N PRO A 69 3.68 -15.78 -5.96
CA PRO A 69 3.50 -16.51 -4.70
C PRO A 69 4.61 -16.24 -3.68
N SER A 70 5.78 -15.82 -4.14
CA SER A 70 6.95 -15.53 -3.31
C SER A 70 7.21 -14.04 -3.07
N LEU A 71 6.32 -13.15 -3.52
CA LEU A 71 6.55 -11.71 -3.50
C LEU A 71 6.70 -11.18 -2.06
N LEU A 72 5.76 -11.51 -1.19
CA LEU A 72 5.74 -11.01 0.19
C LEU A 72 6.68 -11.82 1.09
N ASP A 73 6.64 -13.14 0.98
CA ASP A 73 7.60 -14.06 1.57
C ASP A 73 7.67 -15.37 0.76
N ASN A 74 8.57 -16.29 1.10
CA ASN A 74 8.64 -17.63 0.51
C ASN A 74 7.27 -18.32 0.56
N SER A 75 6.87 -18.92 -0.56
CA SER A 75 5.57 -19.57 -0.72
C SER A 75 5.38 -20.82 0.15
N ASN A 76 6.45 -21.34 0.77
CA ASN A 76 6.40 -22.44 1.74
C ASN A 76 6.34 -21.94 3.19
N HIS A 77 6.31 -20.63 3.43
CA HIS A 77 6.10 -20.11 4.78
C HIS A 77 4.62 -20.06 5.11
N CYS A 78 4.28 -20.10 6.39
CA CYS A 78 2.99 -19.72 6.90
C CYS A 78 3.12 -19.14 8.31
N TYR A 79 2.13 -18.37 8.73
CA TYR A 79 2.09 -17.68 10.02
C TYR A 79 0.85 -18.09 10.81
N ASN A 80 0.97 -18.17 12.12
CA ASN A 80 -0.11 -18.46 13.06
C ASN A 80 -0.35 -17.22 13.94
N ALA A 81 -1.60 -16.90 14.27
CA ALA A 81 -1.91 -15.74 15.12
C ALA A 81 -1.22 -15.77 16.49
N THR A 82 -1.06 -16.95 17.11
CA THR A 82 -0.45 -17.09 18.44
C THR A 82 1.04 -16.80 18.44
N THR A 83 1.73 -17.00 17.32
CA THR A 83 3.14 -16.61 17.19
C THR A 83 3.26 -15.21 16.59
N ARG A 84 2.43 -14.88 15.60
CA ARG A 84 2.53 -13.64 14.81
C ARG A 84 2.02 -12.40 15.54
N LEU A 85 0.96 -12.51 16.33
CA LEU A 85 0.26 -11.38 16.95
C LEU A 85 0.35 -11.37 18.48
N ALA A 86 0.47 -12.54 19.13
CA ALA A 86 0.58 -12.57 20.60
C ALA A 86 1.76 -11.76 21.16
N PRO A 87 2.95 -11.72 20.51
CA PRO A 87 4.03 -10.80 20.86
C PRO A 87 3.64 -9.32 20.97
N TYR A 88 2.56 -8.92 20.30
CA TYR A 88 2.05 -7.55 20.25
C TYR A 88 0.80 -7.36 21.15
N GLY A 89 0.50 -8.34 22.00
CA GLY A 89 -0.62 -8.29 22.94
C GLY A 89 -1.93 -8.85 22.40
N PHE A 90 -1.91 -9.65 21.33
CA PHE A 90 -3.10 -10.42 20.94
C PHE A 90 -3.25 -11.66 21.82
N ASP A 91 -4.25 -11.65 22.70
CA ASP A 91 -4.59 -12.81 23.52
C ASP A 91 -6.09 -13.13 23.43
N PRO A 92 -6.49 -14.05 22.54
CA PRO A 92 -7.89 -14.41 22.39
C PRO A 92 -8.41 -15.28 23.55
N THR A 93 -7.52 -15.78 24.41
CA THR A 93 -7.84 -16.73 25.48
C THR A 93 -7.71 -16.14 26.89
N ASN A 94 -7.26 -14.88 27.03
CA ASN A 94 -6.91 -14.24 28.31
C ASN A 94 -5.98 -15.12 29.17
N VAL A 95 -5.09 -15.89 28.54
CA VAL A 95 -4.13 -16.77 29.23
C VAL A 95 -2.85 -15.98 29.57
N TYR A 96 -2.54 -14.95 28.78
CA TYR A 96 -1.44 -14.04 28.99
C TYR A 96 -1.94 -12.83 29.77
N ASN A 97 -1.97 -12.97 31.10
CA ASN A 97 -1.95 -11.83 31.99
C ASN A 97 -0.55 -11.20 31.86
N ASP A 98 -0.35 -10.29 30.89
CA ASP A 98 0.81 -9.40 30.85
C ASP A 98 0.71 -8.48 32.10
N GLU A 99 1.07 -9.03 33.26
CA GLU A 99 1.06 -8.34 34.55
C GLU A 99 1.93 -7.08 34.42
N ASN A 100 1.29 -5.90 34.52
CA ASN A 100 1.86 -4.57 34.26
C ASN A 100 2.32 -4.34 32.81
N SER A 101 1.41 -4.65 31.88
CA SER A 101 1.57 -4.60 30.43
C SER A 101 2.55 -3.53 29.93
N PHE A 102 3.55 -3.97 29.16
CA PHE A 102 4.53 -3.15 28.45
C PHE A 102 3.92 -1.98 27.66
N TRP A 103 2.62 -2.04 27.41
CA TRP A 103 1.80 -1.12 26.63
C TRP A 103 1.26 0.07 27.44
N LEU A 104 1.14 -0.07 28.77
CA LEU A 104 0.51 0.94 29.61
C LEU A 104 1.34 2.23 29.64
N GLY A 105 0.69 3.36 29.33
CA GLY A 105 1.35 4.67 29.31
C GLY A 105 2.34 4.87 28.16
N ARG A 106 2.41 3.96 27.18
CA ARG A 106 3.22 4.18 25.96
C ARG A 106 2.62 5.29 25.11
N ASP A 107 3.49 6.10 24.55
CA ASP A 107 3.14 7.06 23.51
C ASP A 107 3.88 6.66 22.23
N TRP A 108 3.17 5.96 21.35
CA TRP A 108 3.75 5.49 20.10
C TRP A 108 4.14 6.64 19.17
N SER A 109 3.53 7.81 19.26
CA SER A 109 3.96 8.96 18.47
C SER A 109 5.35 9.41 18.90
N LYS A 110 5.56 9.53 20.21
CA LYS A 110 6.85 9.91 20.79
C LYS A 110 7.93 8.89 20.44
N GLU A 111 7.70 7.60 20.66
CA GLU A 111 8.71 6.55 20.44
C GLU A 111 9.18 6.47 18.97
N GLN A 112 8.24 6.49 18.02
CA GLN A 112 8.54 6.48 16.58
C GLN A 112 9.38 7.70 16.20
N ARG A 113 9.04 8.84 16.77
CA ARG A 113 9.71 10.10 16.44
C ARG A 113 11.10 10.21 17.05
N GLU A 114 11.28 9.77 18.29
CA GLU A 114 12.59 9.67 18.92
C GLU A 114 13.51 8.71 18.15
N CYS A 115 12.97 7.59 17.66
CA CYS A 115 13.66 6.66 16.78
C CYS A 115 14.15 7.34 15.49
N ALA A 116 13.28 8.08 14.80
CA ALA A 116 13.65 8.83 13.60
C ALA A 116 14.67 9.95 13.89
N ALA A 117 14.51 10.67 15.01
CA ALA A 117 15.43 11.72 15.44
C ALA A 117 16.84 11.16 15.72
N ARG A 118 16.92 10.03 16.43
CA ARG A 118 18.18 9.34 16.76
C ARG A 118 18.96 8.94 15.50
N ASN A 119 18.24 8.64 14.43
CA ASN A 119 18.78 8.28 13.13
C ASN A 119 18.98 9.45 12.16
N GLY A 120 18.73 10.68 12.61
CA GLY A 120 18.94 11.90 11.82
C GLY A 120 18.01 12.00 10.62
N LEU A 121 16.81 11.42 10.71
CA LEU A 121 15.82 11.40 9.63
C LEU A 121 14.87 12.60 9.68
N LEU A 122 14.72 13.21 10.85
CA LEU A 122 13.90 14.40 11.02
C LEU A 122 14.69 15.67 10.62
N PRO A 123 14.02 16.67 10.01
CA PRO A 123 14.63 17.99 9.78
C PRO A 123 14.99 18.68 11.12
N GLY A 124 15.76 19.77 11.10
CA GLY A 124 16.08 20.54 12.33
C GLY A 124 14.82 20.98 13.11
N ARG A 125 14.94 21.36 14.39
CA ARG A 125 13.82 21.69 15.32
C ARG A 125 12.67 20.65 15.38
N ALA A 126 12.82 19.45 14.80
CA ALA A 126 11.75 18.46 14.69
C ALA A 126 11.52 17.62 15.95
N THR A 127 11.73 18.19 17.13
CA THR A 127 11.26 17.63 18.41
C THR A 127 9.88 18.19 18.81
N GLU A 128 9.41 19.27 18.18
CA GLU A 128 8.10 19.90 18.45
C GLU A 128 6.93 19.08 17.89
N PRO A 129 5.86 18.77 18.65
CA PRO A 129 4.73 17.97 18.16
C PRO A 129 4.22 18.45 16.78
N ARG A 130 3.82 17.50 15.92
CA ARG A 130 3.24 17.84 14.62
C ARG A 130 1.94 18.64 14.84
N LYS A 131 1.70 19.62 13.96
CA LYS A 131 0.47 20.41 13.99
C LYS A 131 -0.73 19.52 13.70
N ARG A 132 -1.88 19.86 14.29
CA ARG A 132 -3.19 19.26 13.95
C ARG A 132 -3.70 19.87 12.64
N PHE A 133 -4.68 19.22 12.01
CA PHE A 133 -5.44 19.86 10.95
C PHE A 133 -6.08 21.17 11.45
N HIS A 134 -6.10 22.17 10.59
CA HIS A 134 -6.74 23.44 10.82
C HIS A 134 -7.47 23.90 9.56
N LEU A 135 -8.46 24.77 9.73
CA LEU A 135 -9.09 25.48 8.61
C LEU A 135 -8.06 26.40 7.94
N PRO A 136 -8.18 26.68 6.63
CA PRO A 136 -7.28 27.62 5.95
C PRO A 136 -7.24 28.98 6.66
N ASP A 137 -6.03 29.55 6.83
CA ASP A 137 -5.84 30.83 7.51
C ASP A 137 -6.36 32.03 6.70
N HIS A 138 -6.48 31.87 5.38
CA HIS A 138 -7.01 32.86 4.43
C HIS A 138 -7.95 32.16 3.44
N GLU A 139 -8.94 32.90 2.89
CA GLU A 139 -9.66 32.44 1.70
C GLU A 139 -8.65 32.09 0.61
N SER A 140 -8.81 30.92 -0.01
CA SER A 140 -7.86 30.33 -0.95
C SER A 140 -7.42 31.34 -2.00
N GLN A 141 -6.29 32.01 -1.77
CA GLN A 141 -5.68 32.81 -2.83
C GLN A 141 -5.32 31.83 -3.93
N ARG A 142 -5.78 32.11 -5.16
CA ARG A 142 -5.65 31.28 -6.39
C ARG A 142 -4.20 30.93 -6.78
N TYR A 143 -3.23 31.19 -5.91
CA TYR A 143 -1.80 31.04 -6.13
C TYR A 143 -1.16 30.36 -4.92
N LEU A 144 -1.35 29.06 -4.76
CA LEU A 144 -0.35 28.28 -4.04
C LEU A 144 0.88 28.16 -4.94
N THR A 145 1.95 28.84 -4.54
CA THR A 145 3.29 28.63 -5.10
C THR A 145 3.59 27.15 -5.08
N VAL A 146 3.71 26.55 -6.26
CA VAL A 146 4.38 25.26 -6.46
C VAL A 146 5.72 25.37 -5.73
N GLN A 147 5.86 24.67 -4.60
CA GLN A 147 7.16 24.58 -3.96
C GLN A 147 8.09 23.96 -5.00
N SER A 148 9.06 24.75 -5.46
CA SER A 148 10.10 24.25 -6.34
C SER A 148 10.76 23.05 -5.64
N PRO A 149 11.07 21.96 -6.35
CA PRO A 149 11.73 20.82 -5.74
C PRO A 149 13.01 21.33 -5.08
N ASP A 150 13.09 21.15 -3.76
CA ASP A 150 14.21 21.63 -2.98
C ASP A 150 15.48 20.94 -3.52
N LYS A 151 16.40 21.74 -4.07
CA LYS A 151 17.60 21.25 -4.77
C LYS A 151 18.52 20.43 -3.85
N ASP A 152 18.24 20.41 -2.55
CA ASP A 152 19.01 19.71 -1.51
C ASP A 152 18.53 18.26 -1.24
N GLN A 153 17.48 17.77 -1.91
CA GLN A 153 16.94 16.42 -1.68
C GLN A 153 17.89 15.26 -2.04
N ARG A 154 18.97 15.49 -2.80
CA ARG A 154 19.85 14.41 -3.29
C ARG A 154 20.67 13.69 -2.20
N LYS A 155 20.62 14.13 -0.93
CA LYS A 155 21.42 13.55 0.17
C LYS A 155 20.65 12.96 1.35
N ARG A 156 19.32 13.07 1.43
CA ARG A 156 18.54 12.54 2.57
C ARG A 156 17.93 11.17 2.27
N THR A 157 17.87 10.30 3.27
CA THR A 157 17.11 9.05 3.19
C THR A 157 15.63 9.36 3.00
N ALA A 158 15.01 8.81 1.95
CA ALA A 158 13.58 8.93 1.72
C ALA A 158 12.78 8.27 2.85
N ARG A 159 11.71 8.92 3.31
CA ARG A 159 10.83 8.41 4.38
C ARG A 159 9.44 8.08 3.84
N THR A 160 8.79 7.11 4.46
CA THR A 160 7.43 6.67 4.09
C THR A 160 6.47 6.78 5.28
N ALA A 161 5.41 7.56 5.14
CA ALA A 161 4.31 7.55 6.11
C ALA A 161 3.37 6.39 5.81
N VAL A 162 2.94 5.65 6.83
CA VAL A 162 1.89 4.64 6.72
C VAL A 162 0.67 5.16 7.45
N VAL A 163 -0.41 5.39 6.69
CA VAL A 163 -1.58 6.11 7.15
C VAL A 163 -2.78 5.17 7.19
N MET A 164 -3.20 4.83 8.39
CA MET A 164 -4.39 4.03 8.65
C MET A 164 -5.62 4.94 8.71
N ARG A 165 -6.66 4.64 7.95
CA ARG A 165 -7.86 5.47 7.89
C ARG A 165 -9.04 4.81 8.55
N THR A 166 -9.77 5.60 9.34
CA THR A 166 -10.93 5.12 10.07
C THR A 166 -11.91 6.25 10.37
N SER A 167 -12.98 5.95 11.11
CA SER A 167 -13.95 6.93 11.59
C SER A 167 -14.13 6.83 13.10
N GLU A 168 -14.78 7.84 13.69
CA GLU A 168 -15.04 7.89 15.14
C GLU A 168 -15.81 6.67 15.69
N ASN A 169 -16.59 5.98 14.86
CA ASN A 169 -17.37 4.80 15.28
C ASN A 169 -16.58 3.48 15.23
N PHE A 170 -15.30 3.53 14.88
CA PHE A 170 -14.51 2.33 14.68
C PHE A 170 -14.26 1.54 15.97
N ASN A 171 -14.43 0.22 15.89
CA ASN A 171 -14.22 -0.70 17.01
C ASN A 171 -12.75 -1.14 17.10
N TRP A 172 -12.08 -0.78 18.19
CA TRP A 172 -10.69 -1.13 18.48
C TRP A 172 -10.51 -2.53 19.12
N ALA A 173 -11.57 -3.32 19.20
CA ALA A 173 -11.55 -4.65 19.81
C ALA A 173 -10.84 -5.72 18.94
N GLY A 174 -10.64 -6.89 19.55
CA GLY A 174 -10.09 -8.06 18.87
C GLY A 174 -8.60 -7.94 18.62
N ASP A 175 -8.18 -8.17 17.38
CA ASP A 175 -6.77 -8.15 16.96
C ASP A 175 -6.25 -6.76 16.63
N VAL A 176 -7.13 -5.76 16.48
CA VAL A 176 -6.81 -4.43 15.95
C VAL A 176 -5.63 -3.77 16.67
N THR A 177 -5.69 -3.68 18.00
CA THR A 177 -4.64 -3.02 18.79
C THR A 177 -3.29 -3.73 18.63
N ALA A 178 -3.27 -5.06 18.71
CA ALA A 178 -2.07 -5.86 18.51
C ALA A 178 -1.53 -5.72 17.07
N TYR A 179 -2.41 -5.64 16.08
CA TYR A 179 -2.05 -5.45 14.69
C TYR A 179 -1.41 -4.08 14.46
N ILE A 180 -1.98 -3.00 15.02
CA ILE A 180 -1.40 -1.65 14.95
C ILE A 180 -0.04 -1.60 15.68
N ARG A 181 0.10 -2.22 16.85
CA ARG A 181 1.40 -2.34 17.54
C ARG A 181 2.43 -3.06 16.67
N SER A 182 2.04 -4.15 16.00
CA SER A 182 2.93 -4.88 15.08
C SER A 182 3.41 -4.01 13.93
N LEU A 183 2.55 -3.15 13.37
CA LEU A 183 2.93 -2.19 12.33
C LEU A 183 3.94 -1.18 12.87
N ILE A 184 3.72 -0.60 14.06
CA ILE A 184 4.62 0.40 14.64
C ILE A 184 6.00 -0.17 14.92
N ILE A 185 6.06 -1.34 15.56
CA ILE A 185 7.33 -1.96 15.92
C ILE A 185 8.08 -2.37 14.65
N GLU A 186 7.45 -3.12 13.76
CA GLU A 186 8.12 -3.68 12.59
C GLU A 186 8.45 -2.59 11.56
N LEU A 187 7.53 -1.66 11.27
CA LEU A 187 7.82 -0.62 10.29
C LEU A 187 8.64 0.50 10.90
N SER A 188 8.18 1.14 11.96
CA SER A 188 8.79 2.39 12.42
C SER A 188 10.07 2.14 13.22
N LEU A 189 10.04 1.23 14.19
CA LEU A 189 11.20 1.02 15.08
C LEU A 189 12.30 0.18 14.42
N GLU A 190 11.97 -0.92 13.75
CA GLU A 190 12.99 -1.77 13.12
C GLU A 190 13.62 -1.13 11.87
N SER A 191 12.90 -0.28 11.14
CA SER A 191 13.49 0.48 10.03
C SER A 191 14.37 1.65 10.47
N GLY A 192 14.43 1.95 11.77
CA GLY A 192 15.15 3.12 12.29
C GLY A 192 14.42 4.45 12.07
N GLY A 193 13.10 4.43 11.86
CA GLY A 193 12.26 5.60 11.63
C GLY A 193 12.13 6.01 10.16
N VAL A 194 12.52 5.15 9.23
CA VAL A 194 12.28 5.33 7.78
C VAL A 194 10.78 5.28 7.49
N TYR A 195 10.07 4.39 8.18
CA TYR A 195 8.62 4.41 8.25
C TYR A 195 8.14 5.11 9.52
N GLU A 196 6.94 5.69 9.47
CA GLU A 196 6.21 6.21 10.63
C GLU A 196 4.71 5.97 10.41
N LEU A 197 4.02 5.47 11.44
CA LEU A 197 2.60 5.15 11.39
C LEU A 197 1.77 6.33 11.90
N PHE A 198 0.68 6.62 11.20
CA PHE A 198 -0.31 7.63 11.56
C PHE A 198 -1.73 7.09 11.39
N ILE A 199 -2.69 7.69 12.07
CA ILE A 199 -4.11 7.36 11.95
C ILE A 199 -4.88 8.62 11.57
N LEU A 200 -5.62 8.59 10.46
CA LEU A 200 -6.59 9.63 10.10
C LEU A 200 -7.99 9.17 10.49
N ILE A 201 -8.67 9.99 11.29
CA ILE A 201 -9.98 9.67 11.85
C ILE A 201 -11.02 10.64 11.34
N GLN A 202 -11.98 10.13 10.57
CA GLN A 202 -13.13 10.91 10.15
C GLN A 202 -14.12 11.08 11.31
N VAL A 203 -14.36 12.32 11.69
CA VAL A 203 -15.43 12.73 12.61
C VAL A 203 -16.66 13.03 11.75
N LYS A 204 -17.71 12.22 11.89
CA LYS A 204 -18.94 12.37 11.09
C LYS A 204 -19.88 13.38 11.73
N ASP A 205 -19.86 13.51 13.06
CA ASP A 205 -20.61 14.55 13.77
C ASP A 205 -20.00 15.95 13.57
N LEU A 206 -20.49 16.66 12.56
CA LEU A 206 -20.03 18.02 12.21
C LEU A 206 -20.36 19.07 13.29
N LYS A 207 -21.24 18.77 14.26
CA LYS A 207 -21.63 19.69 15.34
C LYS A 207 -20.59 19.76 16.47
N GLN A 208 -19.58 18.90 16.45
CA GLN A 208 -18.50 18.92 17.45
C GLN A 208 -17.58 20.14 17.31
N HIS A 209 -17.57 20.82 16.16
CA HIS A 209 -16.74 22.01 15.90
C HIS A 209 -15.25 21.83 16.27
N ILE A 210 -14.68 20.65 15.99
CA ILE A 210 -13.33 20.20 16.40
C ILE A 210 -12.16 21.10 15.95
N PHE A 211 -12.38 22.02 15.00
CA PHE A 211 -11.35 22.97 14.54
C PHE A 211 -11.47 24.35 15.18
N MET A 212 -12.56 24.63 15.89
CA MET A 212 -12.81 25.91 16.58
C MET A 212 -12.63 25.79 18.09
N ASP A 213 -12.88 24.61 18.67
CA ASP A 213 -12.70 24.32 20.09
C ASP A 213 -11.63 23.24 20.29
N PRO A 214 -10.41 23.59 20.77
CA PRO A 214 -9.38 22.62 21.10
C PRO A 214 -9.84 21.58 22.13
N LYS A 215 -10.72 21.95 23.07
CA LYS A 215 -11.28 21.00 24.04
C LYS A 215 -12.22 20.01 23.36
N ALA A 216 -12.95 20.41 22.33
CA ALA A 216 -13.79 19.49 21.55
C ALA A 216 -12.94 18.47 20.81
N TYR A 217 -11.84 18.91 20.19
CA TYR A 217 -10.88 17.99 19.57
C TYR A 217 -10.39 16.94 20.57
N ASP A 218 -9.91 17.39 21.74
CA ASP A 218 -9.36 16.49 22.76
C ASP A 218 -10.42 15.53 23.32
N ARG A 219 -11.67 16.00 23.52
CA ARG A 219 -12.79 15.13 23.93
C ARG A 219 -13.07 14.03 22.91
N VAL A 220 -13.17 14.37 21.62
CA VAL A 220 -13.42 13.39 20.54
C VAL A 220 -12.25 12.39 20.46
N LEU A 221 -11.01 12.88 20.50
CA LEU A 221 -9.82 12.04 20.47
C LEU A 221 -9.80 11.05 21.64
N GLN A 222 -10.03 11.52 22.87
CA GLN A 222 -10.00 10.67 24.07
C GLN A 222 -11.12 9.64 24.09
N LYS A 223 -12.30 10.00 23.57
CA LYS A 223 -13.47 9.13 23.52
C LYS A 223 -13.34 8.01 22.49
N HIS A 224 -12.72 8.28 21.35
CA HIS A 224 -12.75 7.39 20.19
C HIS A 224 -11.42 6.70 19.88
N VAL A 225 -10.32 7.06 20.55
CA VAL A 225 -8.98 6.53 20.28
C VAL A 225 -8.32 5.99 21.56
N PRO A 226 -7.81 4.73 21.54
CA PRO A 226 -7.03 4.17 22.63
C PRO A 226 -5.85 5.06 22.99
N GLU A 227 -5.55 5.15 24.30
CA GLU A 227 -4.57 6.08 24.85
C GLU A 227 -3.22 6.05 24.15
N GLU A 228 -2.68 4.85 23.90
CA GLU A 228 -1.38 4.63 23.27
C GLU A 228 -1.28 5.16 21.82
N PHE A 229 -2.42 5.35 21.14
CA PHE A 229 -2.49 5.78 19.74
C PHE A 229 -2.87 7.25 19.57
N ARG A 230 -3.26 7.95 20.65
CA ARG A 230 -3.79 9.33 20.57
C ARG A 230 -2.78 10.31 19.97
N GLY A 231 -1.49 10.17 20.26
CA GLY A 231 -0.44 11.06 19.75
C GLY A 231 -0.22 10.97 18.24
N MET A 232 -0.58 9.83 17.62
CA MET A 232 -0.42 9.60 16.17
C MET A 232 -1.74 9.69 15.40
N ALA A 233 -2.83 10.12 16.06
CA ALA A 233 -4.16 10.22 15.49
C ALA A 233 -4.54 11.67 15.16
N TYR A 234 -5.04 11.89 13.94
CA TYR A 234 -5.40 13.20 13.40
C TYR A 234 -6.86 13.20 12.97
N LEU A 235 -7.66 14.04 13.62
CA LEU A 235 -9.10 14.15 13.35
C LEU A 235 -9.34 15.05 12.14
N TRP A 236 -10.18 14.60 11.22
CA TRP A 236 -10.64 15.38 10.08
C TRP A 236 -12.15 15.20 9.89
N ASN A 237 -12.81 16.10 9.16
CA ASN A 237 -14.21 15.93 8.75
C ASN A 237 -14.48 16.62 7.41
N GLU A 238 -15.72 16.52 6.94
CA GLU A 238 -16.13 17.09 5.65
C GLU A 238 -16.05 18.63 5.62
N ASN A 239 -16.26 19.32 6.74
CA ASN A 239 -16.13 20.78 6.80
C ASN A 239 -14.68 21.23 6.54
N LEU A 240 -13.70 20.47 7.02
CA LEU A 240 -12.28 20.71 6.68
C LEU A 240 -12.06 20.59 5.17
N LEU A 241 -12.59 19.54 4.55
CA LEU A 241 -12.38 19.29 3.13
C LEU A 241 -13.06 20.35 2.27
N LYS A 242 -14.29 20.77 2.62
CA LYS A 242 -15.00 21.87 1.95
C LYS A 242 -14.26 23.20 2.06
N ALA A 243 -13.71 23.50 3.23
CA ALA A 243 -12.97 24.74 3.45
C ALA A 243 -11.66 24.76 2.64
N TRP A 244 -10.95 23.64 2.58
CA TRP A 244 -9.74 23.55 1.78
C TRP A 244 -10.05 23.48 0.28
N TYR A 245 -10.99 22.67 -0.19
CA TYR A 245 -11.26 22.43 -1.60
C TYR A 245 -12.63 22.95 -2.05
N PRO A 246 -12.90 24.28 -1.99
CA PRO A 246 -14.24 24.82 -2.20
C PRO A 246 -14.81 24.60 -3.61
N GLU A 247 -13.95 24.41 -4.60
CA GLU A 247 -14.33 24.19 -6.01
C GLU A 247 -14.72 22.73 -6.31
N VAL A 248 -14.45 21.80 -5.38
CA VAL A 248 -14.87 20.40 -5.50
C VAL A 248 -16.26 20.26 -4.86
N PRO A 249 -17.31 19.90 -5.60
CA PRO A 249 -18.68 19.88 -5.06
C PRO A 249 -18.96 18.67 -4.16
N ASP A 250 -18.18 17.59 -4.27
CA ASP A 250 -18.40 16.33 -3.56
C ASP A 250 -17.13 15.93 -2.80
N HIS A 251 -17.25 15.79 -1.47
CA HIS A 251 -16.18 15.38 -0.56
C HIS A 251 -16.45 14.02 0.09
N SER A 252 -17.41 13.27 -0.44
CA SER A 252 -17.73 11.93 0.03
C SER A 252 -16.53 11.00 -0.13
N TYR A 253 -16.45 10.01 0.74
CA TYR A 253 -15.35 9.06 0.76
C TYR A 253 -15.16 8.30 -0.57
N ILE A 254 -16.27 7.96 -1.23
CA ILE A 254 -16.27 7.20 -2.49
C ILE A 254 -15.59 7.98 -3.64
N HIS A 255 -15.65 9.31 -3.59
CA HIS A 255 -15.03 10.16 -4.60
C HIS A 255 -13.70 10.77 -4.13
N GLN A 256 -13.56 11.12 -2.85
CA GLN A 256 -12.47 11.94 -2.33
C GLN A 256 -11.70 11.33 -1.15
N ALA A 257 -11.50 10.01 -1.14
CA ALA A 257 -10.76 9.27 -0.12
C ALA A 257 -9.35 9.81 0.16
N TYR A 258 -8.72 10.48 -0.81
CA TYR A 258 -7.37 11.02 -0.73
C TYR A 258 -7.29 12.46 -0.22
N GLN A 259 -8.39 13.22 -0.16
CA GLN A 259 -8.32 14.64 0.20
C GLN A 259 -7.73 14.89 1.60
N ALA A 260 -8.09 14.06 2.58
CA ALA A 260 -7.51 14.12 3.91
C ALA A 260 -6.01 13.76 3.91
N LEU A 261 -5.60 12.75 3.12
CA LEU A 261 -4.19 12.37 2.98
C LEU A 261 -3.38 13.46 2.28
N GLN A 262 -3.94 14.12 1.27
CA GLN A 262 -3.31 15.25 0.59
C GLN A 262 -3.03 16.39 1.56
N LEU A 263 -4.01 16.76 2.41
CA LEU A 263 -3.80 17.77 3.43
C LEU A 263 -2.78 17.32 4.48
N PHE A 264 -2.82 16.04 4.87
CA PHE A 264 -1.85 15.47 5.81
C PHE A 264 -0.41 15.57 5.27
N ALA A 265 -0.20 15.13 4.02
CA ALA A 265 1.10 15.12 3.37
C ALA A 265 1.68 16.53 3.17
N ASN A 266 0.83 17.52 2.88
CA ASN A 266 1.27 18.89 2.65
C ASN A 266 1.46 19.70 3.95
N ASN A 267 0.53 19.57 4.91
CA ASN A 267 0.44 20.50 6.04
C ASN A 267 0.96 19.93 7.36
N ILE A 268 0.97 18.60 7.53
CA ILE A 268 1.26 17.93 8.80
C ILE A 268 2.56 17.12 8.74
N ALA A 269 2.74 16.41 7.62
CA ALA A 269 3.84 15.49 7.38
C ALA A 269 4.64 15.81 6.10
N PRO A 270 5.06 17.09 5.87
CA PRO A 270 5.75 17.47 4.64
C PRO A 270 7.17 16.87 4.53
N ASP A 271 7.69 16.28 5.60
CA ASP A 271 9.01 15.66 5.68
C ASP A 271 9.07 14.22 5.13
N PHE A 272 7.95 13.66 4.64
CA PHE A 272 7.91 12.34 3.99
C PHE A 272 7.86 12.44 2.46
N ASP A 273 8.38 11.40 1.81
CA ASP A 273 8.47 11.32 0.36
C ASP A 273 7.37 10.43 -0.23
N PHE A 274 6.93 9.42 0.54
CA PHE A 274 5.90 8.46 0.16
C PHE A 274 4.86 8.27 1.27
N PHE A 275 3.65 7.91 0.88
CA PHE A 275 2.49 7.73 1.75
C PHE A 275 1.76 6.45 1.36
N TRP A 276 1.83 5.44 2.22
CA TRP A 276 0.87 4.34 2.18
C TRP A 276 -0.43 4.76 2.84
N GLN A 277 -1.54 4.44 2.21
CA GLN A 277 -2.87 4.65 2.76
C GLN A 277 -3.61 3.32 2.83
N PHE A 278 -4.08 2.93 4.01
CA PHE A 278 -4.85 1.71 4.22
C PHE A 278 -6.19 1.98 4.89
N GLU A 279 -7.20 1.18 4.57
CA GLU A 279 -8.39 1.05 5.38
C GLU A 279 -8.09 0.18 6.61
N MET A 280 -8.75 0.43 7.74
CA MET A 280 -8.55 -0.38 8.96
C MET A 280 -9.07 -1.83 8.84
N ASP A 281 -9.81 -2.14 7.78
CA ASP A 281 -10.35 -3.47 7.49
C ASP A 281 -9.45 -4.28 6.53
N TRP A 282 -8.16 -3.98 6.48
CA TRP A 282 -7.13 -4.79 5.84
C TRP A 282 -6.23 -5.51 6.85
N ARG A 283 -5.73 -6.70 6.49
CA ARG A 283 -4.69 -7.44 7.25
C ARG A 283 -3.66 -8.11 6.36
N ALA A 284 -2.49 -8.38 6.92
CA ALA A 284 -1.45 -9.23 6.34
C ALA A 284 -0.84 -10.18 7.36
N THR A 285 -0.46 -11.36 6.89
CA THR A 285 0.25 -12.38 7.69
C THR A 285 1.74 -12.15 7.74
N THR A 286 2.30 -11.57 6.67
CA THR A 286 3.75 -11.36 6.51
C THR A 286 4.24 -10.29 7.49
N PRO A 287 5.48 -10.37 8.01
CA PRO A 287 6.13 -9.25 8.67
C PRO A 287 6.07 -7.97 7.83
N HIS A 288 5.58 -6.89 8.41
CA HIS A 288 5.15 -5.69 7.68
C HIS A 288 6.31 -5.02 6.95
N LEU A 289 7.45 -4.83 7.63
CA LEU A 289 8.65 -4.25 7.01
C LEU A 289 9.12 -5.07 5.81
N LYS A 290 9.10 -6.40 5.95
CA LYS A 290 9.47 -7.31 4.88
C LYS A 290 8.52 -7.20 3.68
N ALA A 291 7.22 -7.19 3.92
CA ALA A 291 6.21 -7.05 2.88
C ALA A 291 6.35 -5.71 2.14
N PHE A 292 6.40 -4.60 2.88
CA PHE A 292 6.44 -3.25 2.32
C PHE A 292 7.71 -3.02 1.50
N GLU A 293 8.88 -3.40 2.02
CA GLU A 293 10.16 -3.29 1.31
C GLU A 293 10.21 -4.16 0.06
N ARG A 294 9.64 -5.37 0.10
CA ARG A 294 9.60 -6.25 -1.07
C ARG A 294 8.67 -5.73 -2.15
N MET A 295 7.49 -5.23 -1.78
CA MET A 295 6.58 -4.58 -2.73
C MET A 295 7.22 -3.35 -3.38
N ALA A 296 7.80 -2.46 -2.58
CA ALA A 296 8.52 -1.27 -3.06
C ALA A 296 9.71 -1.65 -3.97
N SER A 297 10.55 -2.59 -3.53
CA SER A 297 11.69 -3.08 -4.31
C SER A 297 11.25 -3.76 -5.60
N TRP A 298 10.13 -4.48 -5.61
CA TRP A 298 9.63 -5.12 -6.82
C TRP A 298 9.10 -4.07 -7.79
N ALA A 299 8.33 -3.08 -7.32
CA ALA A 299 7.83 -1.99 -8.15
C ALA A 299 8.97 -1.17 -8.78
N LYS A 300 10.03 -0.92 -8.00
CA LYS A 300 11.24 -0.24 -8.46
C LYS A 300 11.94 -0.97 -9.62
N LYS A 301 11.88 -2.30 -9.62
CA LYS A 301 12.51 -3.15 -10.66
C LYS A 301 11.71 -3.23 -11.96
N GLN A 302 10.46 -2.79 -11.98
CA GLN A 302 9.66 -2.84 -13.20
C GLN A 302 10.17 -1.80 -14.21
N PRO A 303 10.36 -2.18 -15.48
CA PRO A 303 10.63 -1.22 -16.54
C PRO A 303 9.38 -0.37 -16.79
N ARG A 304 9.55 0.83 -17.36
CA ARG A 304 8.43 1.65 -17.86
C ARG A 304 7.84 1.10 -19.16
N HIS A 305 8.66 0.39 -19.95
CA HIS A 305 8.21 -0.24 -21.18
C HIS A 305 7.13 -1.29 -20.91
N TYR A 306 6.00 -1.17 -21.60
CA TYR A 306 4.76 -1.95 -21.41
C TYR A 306 4.16 -1.92 -19.99
N LEU A 307 4.62 -1.03 -19.11
CA LEU A 307 4.19 -1.04 -17.72
C LEU A 307 2.68 -0.84 -17.58
N THR A 308 2.10 0.05 -18.40
CA THR A 308 0.65 0.28 -18.42
C THR A 308 -0.11 -1.00 -18.79
N ASN A 309 0.39 -1.76 -19.76
CA ASN A 309 -0.18 -3.04 -20.20
C ASN A 309 -0.08 -4.10 -19.10
N MET A 310 1.12 -4.28 -18.55
CA MET A 310 1.38 -5.23 -17.46
C MET A 310 0.59 -4.91 -16.20
N ASN A 311 0.35 -3.62 -15.91
CA ASN A 311 -0.44 -3.20 -14.77
C ASN A 311 -1.92 -3.58 -14.90
N SER A 312 -2.44 -3.66 -16.12
CA SER A 312 -3.86 -3.97 -16.35
C SER A 312 -4.22 -5.44 -16.12
N ALA A 313 -3.23 -6.32 -15.95
CA ALA A 313 -3.44 -7.76 -15.82
C ALA A 313 -3.58 -8.20 -14.36
N TRP A 314 -4.52 -9.12 -14.14
CA TRP A 314 -4.41 -10.09 -13.06
C TRP A 314 -3.47 -11.19 -13.51
N TYR A 315 -2.29 -11.30 -12.89
CA TYR A 315 -1.31 -12.29 -13.31
C TYR A 315 -1.65 -13.67 -12.74
N LEU A 316 -1.87 -14.68 -13.60
CA LEU A 316 -2.06 -16.09 -13.24
C LEU A 316 -0.82 -16.91 -13.64
N PRO A 317 0.10 -17.23 -12.71
CA PRO A 317 1.30 -17.99 -13.03
C PRO A 317 1.05 -19.37 -13.64
N SER A 318 -0.09 -20.01 -13.32
CA SER A 318 -0.44 -21.35 -13.80
C SER A 318 -0.71 -21.41 -15.30
N LEU A 319 -1.10 -20.28 -15.91
CA LEU A 319 -1.38 -20.19 -17.35
C LEU A 319 -0.36 -19.32 -18.09
N GLN A 320 0.06 -18.22 -17.47
CA GLN A 320 0.87 -17.19 -18.12
C GLN A 320 2.38 -17.40 -17.95
N GLY A 321 2.80 -18.51 -17.33
CA GLY A 321 4.21 -18.81 -17.07
C GLY A 321 4.81 -17.85 -16.04
N SER A 322 6.10 -17.55 -16.14
CA SER A 322 6.77 -16.60 -15.26
C SER A 322 6.41 -15.15 -15.60
N TRP A 323 6.63 -14.21 -14.67
CA TRP A 323 6.43 -12.77 -14.92
C TRP A 323 7.26 -12.26 -16.10
N ARG A 324 8.43 -12.87 -16.34
CA ARG A 324 9.27 -12.59 -17.51
C ARG A 324 8.62 -13.07 -18.79
N ASP A 325 7.97 -14.25 -18.77
CA ASP A 325 7.27 -14.80 -19.94
C ASP A 325 6.10 -13.90 -20.34
N LEU A 326 5.31 -13.42 -19.38
CA LEU A 326 4.26 -12.45 -19.65
C LEU A 326 4.82 -11.14 -20.23
N TRP A 327 5.92 -10.62 -19.70
CA TRP A 327 6.57 -9.42 -20.26
C TRP A 327 7.07 -9.64 -21.69
N MET A 328 7.66 -10.81 -21.99
CA MET A 328 8.08 -11.17 -23.35
C MET A 328 6.89 -11.27 -24.30
N LEU A 329 5.78 -11.86 -23.85
CA LEU A 329 4.54 -11.92 -24.63
C LEU A 329 4.02 -10.51 -24.96
N MET A 330 4.01 -9.59 -23.98
CA MET A 330 3.62 -8.20 -24.23
C MET A 330 4.56 -7.53 -25.23
N ASN A 331 5.87 -7.78 -25.09
CA ASN A 331 6.86 -7.24 -26.01
C ASN A 331 6.66 -7.73 -27.45
N GLU A 332 6.30 -8.99 -27.66
CA GLU A 332 6.01 -9.53 -28.99
C GLU A 332 4.69 -9.02 -29.56
N THR A 333 3.65 -8.96 -28.71
CA THR A 333 2.28 -8.67 -29.16
C THR A 333 2.05 -7.19 -29.43
N LEU A 334 2.68 -6.31 -28.65
CA LEU A 334 2.45 -4.87 -28.71
C LEU A 334 3.52 -4.13 -29.53
N TRP A 335 4.54 -4.82 -30.04
CA TRP A 335 5.63 -4.18 -30.77
C TRP A 335 5.12 -3.40 -31.99
N ASN A 336 5.44 -2.11 -32.05
CA ASN A 336 5.10 -1.23 -33.17
C ASN A 336 6.13 -0.09 -33.29
N ASN A 337 6.00 0.78 -34.31
CA ASN A 337 6.95 1.87 -34.55
C ASN A 337 7.09 2.83 -33.36
N LYS A 338 5.98 3.14 -32.66
CA LYS A 338 6.01 4.02 -31.49
C LYS A 338 6.83 3.41 -30.35
N HIS A 339 6.62 2.13 -30.06
CA HIS A 339 7.40 1.42 -29.04
C HIS A 339 8.85 1.20 -29.46
N ALA A 340 9.12 1.03 -30.75
CA ALA A 340 10.49 0.99 -31.27
C ALA A 340 11.22 2.32 -31.04
N GLU A 341 10.56 3.47 -31.29
CA GLU A 341 11.11 4.80 -31.00
C GLU A 341 11.40 4.99 -29.51
N GLU A 342 10.44 4.70 -28.63
CA GLU A 342 10.62 4.77 -27.17
C GLU A 342 11.76 3.86 -26.69
N PHE A 343 11.85 2.65 -27.25
CA PHE A 343 12.91 1.70 -26.95
C PHE A 343 14.28 2.19 -27.45
N HIS A 344 14.35 2.78 -28.64
CA HIS A 344 15.58 3.39 -29.15
C HIS A 344 16.04 4.58 -28.31
N GLU A 345 15.10 5.40 -27.82
CA GLU A 345 15.40 6.58 -27.01
C GLU A 345 15.88 6.22 -25.59
N HIS A 346 15.21 5.26 -24.94
CA HIS A 346 15.42 5.00 -23.50
C HIS A 346 16.04 3.64 -23.16
N GLY A 347 15.96 2.67 -24.08
CA GLY A 347 16.42 1.30 -23.88
C GLY A 347 15.53 0.43 -22.98
N GLU A 348 15.80 -0.88 -22.95
CA GLU A 348 15.02 -1.89 -22.20
C GLU A 348 14.93 -1.63 -20.69
N LYS A 349 15.96 -0.97 -20.12
CA LYS A 349 16.06 -0.71 -18.68
C LYS A 349 15.42 0.61 -18.25
N TRP A 350 14.69 1.28 -19.14
CA TRP A 350 14.03 2.55 -18.80
C TRP A 350 13.13 2.40 -17.57
N GLY A 351 13.35 3.26 -16.57
CA GLY A 351 12.63 3.24 -15.30
C GLY A 351 13.03 2.12 -14.33
N VAL A 352 13.92 1.18 -14.71
CA VAL A 352 14.44 0.18 -13.76
C VAL A 352 15.33 0.87 -12.74
N GLY A 353 15.04 0.71 -11.45
CA GLY A 353 15.73 1.42 -10.38
C GLY A 353 15.09 2.77 -10.01
N GLU A 354 14.08 3.21 -10.76
CA GLU A 354 13.24 4.36 -10.42
C GLU A 354 12.15 3.94 -9.43
N GLU A 355 11.99 4.69 -8.33
CA GLU A 355 10.89 4.47 -7.40
C GLU A 355 9.54 4.72 -8.07
N ALA A 356 8.54 3.88 -7.75
CA ALA A 356 7.18 4.11 -8.21
C ALA A 356 6.52 5.23 -7.39
N ASP A 357 5.96 6.20 -8.09
CA ASP A 357 5.11 7.26 -7.54
C ASP A 357 3.76 6.74 -7.09
N LEU A 358 3.24 5.72 -7.77
CA LEU A 358 2.01 5.04 -7.40
C LEU A 358 2.26 3.54 -7.33
N ILE A 359 1.93 2.92 -6.20
CA ILE A 359 1.81 1.48 -6.07
C ILE A 359 0.35 1.17 -5.75
N THR A 360 -0.30 0.40 -6.62
CA THR A 360 -1.63 -0.17 -6.38
C THR A 360 -1.52 -1.64 -6.01
N LEU A 361 -2.55 -2.15 -5.34
CA LEU A 361 -2.67 -3.55 -4.93
C LEU A 361 -3.74 -4.30 -5.75
N ALA A 362 -4.17 -3.68 -6.84
CA ALA A 362 -5.04 -4.26 -7.85
C ALA A 362 -4.67 -3.68 -9.22
N PRO A 363 -5.11 -4.30 -10.31
CA PRO A 363 -4.78 -3.86 -11.65
C PRO A 363 -5.09 -2.39 -11.93
N ILE A 364 -4.26 -1.74 -12.72
CA ILE A 364 -4.50 -0.38 -13.21
C ILE A 364 -5.08 -0.51 -14.61
N VAL A 365 -6.40 -0.38 -14.72
CA VAL A 365 -7.16 -0.67 -15.94
C VAL A 365 -7.59 0.63 -16.59
N ASP A 366 -7.45 0.73 -17.92
CA ASP A 366 -8.07 1.82 -18.67
C ASP A 366 -9.58 1.59 -18.75
N VAL A 367 -10.34 2.40 -18.04
CA VAL A 367 -11.77 2.18 -17.82
C VAL A 367 -12.65 2.76 -18.93
N ARG A 368 -12.07 3.42 -19.95
CA ARG A 368 -12.83 3.91 -21.12
C ARG A 368 -13.57 2.81 -21.86
N THR A 369 -12.93 1.64 -21.95
CA THR A 369 -13.41 0.50 -22.74
C THR A 369 -14.37 -0.40 -21.97
N THR A 370 -14.58 -0.16 -20.67
CA THR A 370 -15.56 -0.88 -19.84
C THR A 370 -16.99 -0.54 -20.25
N ASN A 371 -17.95 -1.44 -20.08
CA ASN A 371 -19.37 -1.14 -20.33
C ASN A 371 -20.07 -0.56 -19.10
N PHE A 372 -19.84 -1.16 -17.93
CA PHE A 372 -20.65 -1.01 -16.72
C PHE A 372 -19.81 -0.75 -15.47
N TRP A 373 -18.61 -0.18 -15.60
CA TRP A 373 -17.92 0.34 -14.42
C TRP A 373 -18.70 1.51 -13.83
N LEU A 374 -18.92 1.49 -12.51
CA LEU A 374 -19.82 2.40 -11.81
C LEU A 374 -19.47 3.89 -12.03
N PHE A 375 -18.19 4.21 -12.16
CA PHE A 375 -17.71 5.58 -12.32
C PHE A 375 -17.25 5.89 -13.76
N ARG A 376 -17.68 5.09 -14.73
CA ARG A 376 -17.29 5.26 -16.13
C ARG A 376 -17.62 6.67 -16.61
N GLY A 377 -16.60 7.35 -17.15
CA GLY A 377 -16.74 8.71 -17.63
C GLY A 377 -16.91 9.75 -16.52
N MET A 378 -16.60 9.43 -15.26
CA MET A 378 -16.56 10.42 -14.17
C MET A 378 -15.23 11.17 -14.17
N VAL A 379 -15.20 12.29 -14.88
CA VAL A 379 -14.10 13.27 -14.89
C VAL A 379 -14.72 14.65 -14.86
N HIS A 380 -14.51 15.40 -13.79
CA HIS A 380 -15.15 16.70 -13.58
C HIS A 380 -14.10 17.79 -13.46
N ASN A 381 -14.48 18.99 -13.94
CA ASN A 381 -13.62 20.16 -14.02
C ASN A 381 -12.21 19.80 -14.54
N ASP A 382 -12.17 19.29 -15.77
CA ASP A 382 -11.07 18.56 -16.40
C ASP A 382 -10.13 19.51 -17.19
N PRO A 383 -9.06 20.08 -16.58
CA PRO A 383 -8.15 20.99 -17.28
C PRO A 383 -7.32 20.27 -18.36
N LEU A 384 -7.17 18.94 -18.24
CA LEU A 384 -6.42 18.11 -19.18
C LEU A 384 -7.23 17.76 -20.44
N GLN A 385 -8.54 18.06 -20.44
CA GLN A 385 -9.48 17.74 -21.51
C GLN A 385 -9.53 16.23 -21.82
N ILE A 386 -9.34 15.37 -20.80
CA ILE A 386 -9.41 13.91 -20.87
C ILE A 386 -10.67 13.45 -21.60
N LYS A 387 -11.84 13.96 -21.19
CA LYS A 387 -13.12 13.58 -21.81
C LYS A 387 -13.21 14.00 -23.27
N LYS A 388 -12.97 15.28 -23.54
CA LYS A 388 -13.11 15.89 -24.87
C LYS A 388 -12.17 15.24 -25.89
N LYS A 389 -10.93 14.96 -25.47
CA LYS A 389 -9.90 14.33 -26.30
C LYS A 389 -9.94 12.80 -26.26
N LYS A 390 -10.88 12.22 -25.49
CA LYS A 390 -11.00 10.78 -25.25
C LYS A 390 -9.66 10.17 -24.81
N LEU A 391 -8.93 10.81 -23.92
CA LEU A 391 -7.63 10.31 -23.45
C LEU A 391 -7.79 9.16 -22.44
N PRO A 392 -6.82 8.24 -22.34
CA PRO A 392 -6.80 7.18 -21.34
C PRO A 392 -7.04 7.71 -19.93
N HIS A 393 -7.90 7.04 -19.17
CA HIS A 393 -8.03 7.27 -17.73
C HIS A 393 -8.21 5.92 -17.05
N PHE A 394 -7.64 5.81 -15.86
CA PHE A 394 -7.37 4.53 -15.24
C PHE A 394 -8.04 4.42 -13.88
N ALA A 395 -8.36 3.20 -13.47
CA ALA A 395 -8.81 2.89 -12.12
C ALA A 395 -8.12 1.63 -11.58
N ALA A 396 -8.00 1.56 -10.26
CA ALA A 396 -7.49 0.42 -9.52
C ALA A 396 -8.18 0.28 -8.14
N PRO A 397 -9.41 -0.23 -8.09
CA PRO A 397 -10.06 -0.60 -6.84
C PRO A 397 -9.25 -1.69 -6.11
N VAL A 398 -8.91 -1.57 -4.83
CA VAL A 398 -9.42 -0.62 -3.82
C VAL A 398 -8.46 0.56 -3.63
N ALA A 399 -8.98 1.73 -3.18
CA ALA A 399 -8.22 2.96 -2.91
C ALA A 399 -7.23 2.88 -1.71
N MET A 400 -6.42 1.82 -1.67
CA MET A 400 -5.31 1.57 -0.77
C MET A 400 -4.02 1.47 -1.60
N THR A 401 -3.20 2.51 -1.51
CA THR A 401 -2.04 2.68 -2.40
C THR A 401 -0.84 3.24 -1.65
N ARG A 402 0.36 3.09 -2.24
CA ARG A 402 1.51 3.95 -1.94
C ARG A 402 1.51 5.09 -2.94
N THR A 403 1.47 6.33 -2.49
CA THR A 403 1.56 7.52 -3.34
C THR A 403 2.81 8.32 -2.98
N SER A 404 3.49 8.91 -3.97
CA SER A 404 4.54 9.90 -3.72
C SER A 404 3.92 11.22 -3.28
N LYS A 405 4.66 11.99 -2.48
CA LYS A 405 4.25 13.35 -2.12
C LYS A 405 4.00 14.20 -3.36
N HIS A 406 4.78 13.99 -4.42
CA HIS A 406 4.63 14.72 -5.69
C HIS A 406 3.28 14.44 -6.33
N LEU A 407 2.87 13.18 -6.46
CA LEU A 407 1.56 12.83 -7.00
C LEU A 407 0.43 13.40 -6.13
N LEU A 408 0.51 13.27 -4.80
CA LEU A 408 -0.48 13.88 -3.89
C LEU A 408 -0.56 15.40 -4.04
N THR A 409 0.57 16.07 -4.23
CA THR A 409 0.63 17.54 -4.40
C THR A 409 0.05 17.96 -5.75
N THR A 410 0.29 17.19 -6.81
CA THR A 410 -0.32 17.40 -8.13
C THR A 410 -1.82 17.31 -8.05
N VAL A 411 -2.37 16.25 -7.45
CA VAL A 411 -3.83 16.11 -7.26
C VAL A 411 -4.37 17.23 -6.37
N HIS A 412 -3.73 17.51 -5.23
CA HIS A 412 -4.10 18.62 -4.35
C HIS A 412 -4.23 19.94 -5.12
N THR A 413 -3.25 20.27 -5.96
CA THR A 413 -3.24 21.50 -6.77
C THR A 413 -4.37 21.52 -7.79
N LEU A 414 -4.63 20.41 -8.47
CA LEU A 414 -5.72 20.30 -9.44
C LEU A 414 -7.10 20.51 -8.79
N GLN A 415 -7.29 19.95 -7.58
CA GLN A 415 -8.52 20.12 -6.81
C GLN A 415 -8.71 21.55 -6.31
N GLN A 416 -7.64 22.18 -5.83
CA GLN A 416 -7.65 23.56 -5.35
C GLN A 416 -7.92 24.57 -6.48
N GLN A 417 -7.19 24.44 -7.59
CA GLN A 417 -7.18 25.47 -8.65
C GLN A 417 -8.34 25.32 -9.63
N TYR A 418 -8.73 24.08 -9.93
CA TYR A 418 -9.72 23.80 -10.98
C TYR A 418 -10.97 23.13 -10.42
N GLY A 419 -11.00 22.73 -9.15
CA GLY A 419 -12.08 21.87 -8.66
C GLY A 419 -12.11 20.51 -9.33
N PHE A 420 -10.99 20.04 -9.88
CA PHE A 420 -10.91 18.76 -10.58
C PHE A 420 -11.33 17.62 -9.66
N TRP A 421 -12.15 16.68 -10.13
CA TRP A 421 -12.42 15.48 -9.34
C TRP A 421 -12.88 14.28 -10.16
N MET A 422 -12.60 13.09 -9.59
CA MET A 422 -12.99 11.77 -10.11
C MET A 422 -13.39 10.88 -8.92
N ALA A 423 -13.73 9.61 -9.19
CA ALA A 423 -13.82 8.60 -8.14
C ALA A 423 -12.47 8.38 -7.45
N SER A 424 -12.49 8.00 -6.17
CA SER A 424 -11.28 7.82 -5.35
C SER A 424 -10.29 6.86 -6.01
N GLU A 425 -10.79 5.73 -6.49
CA GLU A 425 -10.04 4.61 -7.09
C GLU A 425 -9.53 4.88 -8.51
N ALA A 426 -9.76 6.08 -9.04
CA ALA A 426 -9.30 6.48 -10.36
C ALA A 426 -8.47 7.76 -10.37
N THR A 427 -8.52 8.53 -9.28
CA THR A 427 -7.89 9.87 -9.22
C THR A 427 -6.37 9.76 -9.29
N MET A 428 -5.75 8.92 -8.46
CA MET A 428 -4.29 8.80 -8.41
C MET A 428 -3.75 8.08 -9.64
N GLU A 429 -4.47 7.07 -10.11
CA GLU A 429 -4.15 6.23 -11.26
C GLU A 429 -4.14 7.05 -12.55
N THR A 430 -5.20 7.82 -12.77
CA THR A 430 -5.35 8.68 -13.95
C THR A 430 -4.33 9.82 -13.92
N MET A 431 -4.12 10.47 -12.77
CA MET A 431 -3.16 11.56 -12.67
C MET A 431 -1.71 11.06 -12.75
N ALA A 432 -1.40 9.85 -12.26
CA ALA A 432 -0.09 9.26 -12.44
C ALA A 432 0.25 9.11 -13.93
N TYR A 433 -0.70 8.58 -14.73
CA TYR A 433 -0.53 8.42 -16.16
C TYR A 433 -0.33 9.76 -16.88
N HIS A 434 -1.23 10.73 -16.68
CA HIS A 434 -1.18 11.99 -17.43
C HIS A 434 0.01 12.89 -17.12
N HIS A 435 0.61 12.73 -15.93
CA HIS A 435 1.77 13.49 -15.51
C HIS A 435 3.10 12.72 -15.65
N GLY A 436 3.08 11.53 -16.27
CA GLY A 436 4.29 10.73 -16.54
C GLY A 436 4.90 10.06 -15.30
N TYR A 437 4.19 10.04 -14.18
CA TYR A 437 4.62 9.38 -12.96
C TYR A 437 4.66 7.86 -13.14
N LYS A 438 5.57 7.19 -12.43
CA LYS A 438 5.68 5.72 -12.52
C LYS A 438 4.61 5.08 -11.64
N ALA A 439 3.57 4.50 -12.26
CA ALA A 439 2.55 3.72 -11.59
C ALA A 439 2.78 2.22 -11.77
N VAL A 440 2.67 1.44 -10.70
CA VAL A 440 2.89 -0.01 -10.71
C VAL A 440 1.78 -0.71 -9.92
N HIS A 441 1.09 -1.64 -10.57
CA HIS A 441 0.29 -2.66 -9.89
C HIS A 441 1.24 -3.72 -9.33
N VAL A 442 1.32 -3.81 -8.01
CA VAL A 442 2.12 -4.85 -7.35
C VAL A 442 1.35 -6.16 -7.35
N GLN A 443 1.94 -7.17 -8.01
CA GLN A 443 1.39 -8.52 -8.15
C GLN A 443 1.56 -9.35 -6.87
N HIS A 444 0.96 -8.90 -5.77
CA HIS A 444 0.97 -9.64 -4.51
C HIS A 444 0.12 -10.92 -4.62
N PRO A 445 0.42 -11.97 -3.84
CA PRO A 445 -0.37 -13.19 -3.88
C PRO A 445 -1.81 -12.93 -3.45
N VAL A 446 -2.76 -13.41 -4.25
CA VAL A 446 -4.20 -13.41 -3.96
C VAL A 446 -4.71 -14.84 -4.01
N PHE A 447 -5.36 -15.24 -2.92
CA PHE A 447 -5.96 -16.56 -2.74
C PHE A 447 -7.45 -16.55 -3.05
N PHE A 448 -7.98 -17.73 -3.40
CA PHE A 448 -9.30 -17.89 -3.98
C PHE A 448 -10.10 -19.03 -3.31
N ASN A 449 -11.39 -18.76 -3.06
CA ASN A 449 -12.36 -19.73 -2.53
C ASN A 449 -13.37 -20.20 -3.58
N GLY A 450 -12.89 -20.78 -4.67
CA GLY A 450 -13.77 -21.32 -5.70
C GLY A 450 -13.23 -22.58 -6.35
N THR A 451 -14.13 -23.22 -7.08
CA THR A 451 -13.90 -24.48 -7.80
C THR A 451 -13.69 -24.26 -9.29
N GLU A 452 -13.88 -23.02 -9.78
CA GLU A 452 -13.62 -22.63 -11.16
C GLU A 452 -12.17 -22.95 -11.53
N ASP A 453 -11.99 -23.45 -12.76
CA ASP A 453 -10.66 -23.71 -13.33
C ASP A 453 -9.97 -22.40 -13.73
N ASP A 454 -8.65 -22.45 -13.85
CA ASP A 454 -7.84 -21.26 -14.10
C ASP A 454 -8.12 -20.64 -15.48
N GLN A 455 -8.54 -21.42 -16.49
CA GLN A 455 -8.80 -20.95 -17.85
C GLN A 455 -10.07 -20.09 -17.89
N MET A 456 -11.12 -20.55 -17.22
CA MET A 456 -12.33 -19.76 -17.01
C MET A 456 -12.02 -18.46 -16.26
N ILE A 457 -11.16 -18.51 -15.23
CA ILE A 457 -10.79 -17.32 -14.46
C ILE A 457 -10.02 -16.32 -15.32
N ASP A 458 -9.01 -16.77 -16.07
CA ASP A 458 -8.24 -15.88 -16.98
C ASP A 458 -9.15 -15.24 -18.03
N TRP A 459 -10.07 -16.01 -18.62
CA TRP A 459 -11.07 -15.48 -19.55
C TRP A 459 -11.97 -14.41 -18.93
N LEU A 460 -12.30 -14.53 -17.63
CA LEU A 460 -13.12 -13.56 -16.92
C LEU A 460 -12.36 -12.29 -16.50
N PHE A 461 -11.08 -12.42 -16.13
CA PHE A 461 -10.30 -11.35 -15.49
C PHE A 461 -9.34 -10.63 -16.44
N ASN A 462 -8.99 -11.28 -17.55
CA ASN A 462 -8.08 -10.75 -18.57
C ASN A 462 -8.77 -10.80 -19.96
N SER A 463 -10.05 -10.41 -20.02
CA SER A 463 -10.90 -10.47 -21.23
C SER A 463 -10.59 -9.40 -22.27
N GLY A 464 -9.87 -8.34 -21.89
CA GLY A 464 -9.48 -7.24 -22.76
C GLY A 464 -8.31 -7.57 -23.69
N GLY A 465 -8.05 -6.66 -24.63
CA GLY A 465 -6.90 -6.77 -25.54
C GLY A 465 -5.55 -6.63 -24.81
N PRO A 466 -4.43 -6.97 -25.48
CA PRO A 466 -3.07 -6.85 -24.91
C PRO A 466 -2.73 -5.44 -24.40
N GLU A 467 -3.42 -4.42 -24.91
CA GLU A 467 -3.28 -3.04 -24.46
C GLU A 467 -3.88 -2.76 -23.06
N ASN A 468 -4.82 -3.60 -22.62
CA ASN A 468 -5.65 -3.38 -21.43
C ASN A 468 -6.35 -4.69 -21.02
N LEU A 469 -5.58 -5.67 -20.55
CA LEU A 469 -6.03 -7.05 -20.31
C LEU A 469 -7.23 -7.13 -19.36
N GLY A 470 -7.18 -6.43 -18.22
CA GLY A 470 -8.32 -6.34 -17.29
C GLY A 470 -9.39 -5.33 -17.70
N GLY A 471 -9.36 -4.82 -18.92
CA GLY A 471 -10.31 -3.85 -19.43
C GLY A 471 -11.31 -4.44 -20.41
N GLY A 472 -11.82 -3.60 -21.31
CA GLY A 472 -12.74 -4.01 -22.35
C GLY A 472 -14.20 -4.14 -21.90
N PRO A 473 -15.11 -4.46 -22.83
CA PRO A 473 -16.57 -4.50 -22.59
C PRO A 473 -16.97 -5.40 -21.42
N ASP A 474 -16.25 -6.50 -21.21
CA ASP A 474 -16.49 -7.52 -20.18
C ASP A 474 -15.47 -7.46 -19.02
N SER A 475 -14.85 -6.29 -18.81
CA SER A 475 -13.91 -6.07 -17.71
C SER A 475 -14.45 -6.53 -16.36
N GLN A 476 -13.57 -7.06 -15.53
CA GLN A 476 -13.85 -7.40 -14.13
C GLN A 476 -14.29 -6.20 -13.28
N TYR A 477 -14.04 -4.97 -13.72
CA TYR A 477 -14.50 -3.76 -13.03
C TYR A 477 -15.94 -3.37 -13.36
N ASN A 478 -16.60 -4.07 -14.29
CA ASN A 478 -18.04 -3.95 -14.43
C ASN A 478 -18.73 -4.34 -13.10
N TRP A 479 -19.70 -3.54 -12.68
CA TRP A 479 -20.41 -3.74 -11.41
C TRP A 479 -21.26 -5.03 -11.38
N GLU A 480 -21.52 -5.60 -12.55
CA GLU A 480 -22.32 -6.80 -12.73
C GLU A 480 -21.55 -7.85 -13.55
N GLY A 481 -22.01 -9.09 -13.48
CA GLY A 481 -21.48 -10.20 -14.28
C GLY A 481 -20.74 -11.27 -13.49
N ALA A 482 -20.19 -12.24 -14.21
CA ALA A 482 -19.53 -13.40 -13.63
C ALA A 482 -18.21 -13.05 -12.93
N ALA A 483 -17.40 -12.17 -13.53
CA ALA A 483 -16.14 -11.73 -12.95
C ALA A 483 -16.33 -11.09 -11.56
N HIS A 484 -17.35 -10.24 -11.40
CA HIS A 484 -17.67 -9.63 -10.11
C HIS A 484 -18.02 -10.65 -9.02
N LYS A 485 -18.79 -11.70 -9.36
CA LYS A 485 -19.10 -12.80 -8.42
C LYS A 485 -17.85 -13.60 -8.03
N VAL A 486 -16.87 -13.70 -8.92
CA VAL A 486 -15.60 -14.38 -8.64
C VAL A 486 -14.68 -13.48 -7.80
N LEU A 487 -14.68 -12.17 -8.03
CA LEU A 487 -13.95 -11.19 -7.21
C LEU A 487 -14.35 -11.27 -5.73
N GLU A 488 -15.64 -11.48 -5.43
CA GLU A 488 -16.15 -11.69 -4.06
C GLU A 488 -15.56 -12.92 -3.34
N LYS A 489 -14.96 -13.87 -4.08
CA LYS A 489 -14.32 -15.09 -3.53
C LYS A 489 -12.82 -14.93 -3.31
N LEU A 490 -12.25 -13.76 -3.63
CA LEU A 490 -10.83 -13.49 -3.46
C LEU A 490 -10.53 -13.03 -2.04
N THR A 491 -9.28 -13.23 -1.63
CA THR A 491 -8.75 -12.63 -0.38
C THR A 491 -8.51 -11.13 -0.51
N TRP A 492 -8.53 -10.58 -1.72
CA TRP A 492 -8.33 -9.16 -1.97
C TRP A 492 -9.37 -8.66 -2.98
N TRP A 493 -10.45 -8.06 -2.48
CA TRP A 493 -11.43 -7.31 -3.26
C TRP A 493 -12.46 -6.66 -2.34
N TRP A 494 -13.10 -5.55 -2.74
CA TRP A 494 -14.27 -5.02 -2.03
C TRP A 494 -15.56 -5.72 -2.51
N PRO A 495 -16.23 -6.54 -1.67
CA PRO A 495 -17.49 -7.17 -2.04
C PRO A 495 -18.68 -6.26 -1.72
N ARG A 496 -19.81 -6.51 -2.38
CA ARG A 496 -21.05 -5.77 -2.16
C ARG A 496 -21.58 -5.92 -0.74
N GLU A 497 -22.26 -4.88 -0.26
CA GLU A 497 -22.90 -4.90 1.06
C GLU A 497 -23.91 -6.05 1.18
N GLY A 498 -23.88 -6.76 2.30
CA GLY A 498 -24.73 -7.93 2.55
C GLY A 498 -24.17 -9.28 2.08
N TYR A 499 -23.03 -9.29 1.37
CA TYR A 499 -22.37 -10.53 0.96
C TYR A 499 -21.45 -11.11 2.05
N ASP A 500 -21.17 -12.40 1.91
CA ASP A 500 -20.25 -13.10 2.80
C ASP A 500 -18.80 -12.77 2.45
N HIS A 501 -18.05 -12.23 3.41
CA HIS A 501 -16.69 -11.76 3.18
C HIS A 501 -15.71 -12.92 3.36
N TYR A 502 -15.30 -13.58 2.27
CA TYR A 502 -14.32 -14.67 2.34
C TYR A 502 -13.05 -14.32 3.16
N PRO A 503 -12.42 -13.13 2.98
CA PRO A 503 -11.27 -12.74 3.80
C PRO A 503 -11.58 -12.82 5.30
N GLN A 504 -12.77 -12.38 5.73
CA GLN A 504 -13.21 -12.37 7.13
C GLN A 504 -13.21 -13.76 7.76
N HIS A 505 -13.64 -14.79 7.03
CA HIS A 505 -13.59 -16.17 7.52
C HIS A 505 -12.16 -16.68 7.66
N VAL A 506 -11.34 -16.43 6.64
CA VAL A 506 -9.93 -16.83 6.62
C VAL A 506 -9.19 -16.26 7.83
N TRP A 507 -9.38 -14.98 8.12
CA TRP A 507 -8.74 -14.34 9.28
C TRP A 507 -9.38 -14.74 10.60
N SER A 508 -10.70 -14.95 10.65
CA SER A 508 -11.34 -15.49 11.86
C SER A 508 -10.75 -16.86 12.22
N ASP A 509 -10.49 -17.71 11.23
CA ASP A 509 -9.85 -19.02 11.42
C ASP A 509 -8.38 -18.88 11.84
N PHE A 510 -7.65 -17.92 11.28
CA PHE A 510 -6.30 -17.56 11.73
C PHE A 510 -6.27 -17.17 13.21
N LEU A 511 -7.17 -16.27 13.63
CA LEU A 511 -7.24 -15.76 14.99
C LEU A 511 -7.76 -16.79 16.00
N LYS A 512 -8.82 -17.53 15.66
CA LYS A 512 -9.55 -18.39 16.62
C LYS A 512 -9.15 -19.86 16.58
N LYS A 513 -8.80 -20.38 15.40
CA LYS A 513 -8.44 -21.80 15.22
C LYS A 513 -6.92 -21.99 15.14
N GLY A 514 -6.14 -20.91 15.11
CA GLY A 514 -4.70 -20.98 14.90
C GLY A 514 -4.35 -21.55 13.52
N THR A 515 -5.20 -21.34 12.51
CA THR A 515 -4.91 -21.78 11.15
C THR A 515 -3.64 -21.11 10.65
N CYS A 516 -2.68 -21.90 10.17
CA CYS A 516 -1.47 -21.35 9.58
C CYS A 516 -1.80 -20.80 8.17
N LEU A 517 -1.63 -19.49 7.98
CA LEU A 517 -1.93 -18.83 6.72
C LEU A 517 -0.66 -18.51 5.92
N PRO A 518 -0.69 -18.64 4.58
CA PRO A 518 0.42 -18.23 3.73
C PRO A 518 0.71 -16.72 3.82
N PRO A 519 1.88 -16.27 3.36
CA PRO A 519 2.20 -14.86 3.15
C PRO A 519 1.17 -14.21 2.22
N GLY A 520 0.37 -13.30 2.75
CA GLY A 520 -0.79 -12.77 2.04
C GLY A 520 -1.31 -11.48 2.61
N MET A 521 -2.15 -10.82 1.82
CA MET A 521 -2.94 -9.65 2.17
C MET A 521 -4.42 -10.01 2.06
N PHE A 522 -5.21 -9.49 2.99
CA PHE A 522 -6.61 -9.86 3.16
C PHE A 522 -7.45 -8.60 3.32
N HIS A 523 -8.46 -8.43 2.49
CA HIS A 523 -9.39 -7.30 2.55
C HIS A 523 -10.72 -7.66 1.87
N PRO A 524 -11.88 -7.29 2.45
CA PRO A 524 -12.05 -6.53 3.70
C PRO A 524 -12.37 -7.39 4.95
N PHE A 525 -12.24 -6.76 6.11
CA PHE A 525 -12.68 -7.21 7.44
C PHE A 525 -13.72 -6.27 8.06
N LYS A 526 -15.01 -6.56 7.91
CA LYS A 526 -16.05 -5.74 8.55
C LYS A 526 -16.22 -6.12 10.03
N TRP A 527 -15.65 -5.28 10.89
CA TRP A 527 -15.65 -5.39 12.36
C TRP A 527 -17.04 -5.17 13.00
N GLU A 528 -17.96 -4.56 12.25
CA GLU A 528 -19.31 -4.15 12.71
C GLU A 528 -20.17 -5.33 13.20
N LYS A 529 -19.76 -6.57 12.89
CA LYS A 529 -20.41 -7.81 13.35
C LYS A 529 -19.85 -8.37 14.68
N PHE A 530 -18.78 -7.81 15.24
CA PHE A 530 -18.23 -8.19 16.54
C PHE A 530 -18.64 -7.18 17.62
N LYS A 531 -19.28 -7.66 18.71
CA LYS A 531 -19.57 -6.81 19.88
C LYS A 531 -18.25 -6.37 20.52
N SER A 532 -18.10 -5.08 20.81
CA SER A 532 -17.00 -4.61 21.67
C SER A 532 -17.03 -5.37 23.01
N PRO A 533 -15.86 -5.74 23.56
CA PRO A 533 -15.78 -6.12 24.97
C PRO A 533 -16.40 -5.00 25.81
N LYS A 534 -17.24 -5.37 26.77
CA LYS A 534 -17.85 -4.43 27.72
C LYS A 534 -16.80 -3.79 28.60
#